data_AF-A0A800K4B6-F1
#
_entry.id   AF-A0A800K4B6-F1
#
_cell.length_a   1.000
_cell.length_b   1.000
_cell.length_c   1.000
_cell.angle_alpha   90.00
_cell.angle_beta   90.00
_cell.angle_gamma   90.00
#
_symmetry.space_group_name_H-M   'P 1'
#
loop_
_entity.id
_entity.type
_entity.pdbx_description
1 polymer ?
#
loop_
_entity_poly.entity_id
_entity_poly.type
_entity_poly.pdbx_seq_one_letter_code
_entity_poly.pdbx_strand_id
1 'polypeptide(L)'
;MALAWGWLSPGSVASSISSHRENRTRISKGRIDQCVLLEIDTDERATRVRAVFDERQLAEDRISAVHYLRFPLSAEQRGQLLDGAAARIEIDDVSLRFRGVTALDGVTLELASGSLHALIGPNGAGKTSLLNCISGLYRPSGGSITYSIEGGGEHRIDRLPPHRIARLGIARTFQNIELFKHMTTLDNLMLGRHMHMRGGVLDGGLYWGRQQREEVSERRSVEEVIDFLELQAVRGDLVGNLSYGQQKLVELGRALAIEPNFLLLDEPMAGMNVEEKESLARFVLDVYEEWNITPVVIDHDMDVVMEICDRVSVLDFGRVIAVGSPDEVRADPDVIDAYLGEEAHV
;
A
#
# COMPACT_ATOMS: atom_id res chain seq x y z
N MET A 1 -23.85 -7.81 18.21
CA MET A 1 -23.94 -6.68 17.25
C MET A 1 -22.60 -5.95 17.25
N ALA A 2 -21.86 -5.99 16.14
CA ALA A 2 -20.66 -5.17 15.97
C ALA A 2 -21.05 -3.70 15.72
N LEU A 3 -20.38 -2.77 16.40
CA LEU A 3 -20.60 -1.33 16.27
C LEU A 3 -19.31 -0.69 15.75
N ALA A 4 -19.32 -0.16 14.53
CA ALA A 4 -18.23 0.64 13.99
C ALA A 4 -18.54 2.13 14.14
N TRP A 5 -17.55 2.94 14.53
CA TRP A 5 -17.65 4.38 14.69
C TRP A 5 -16.59 5.06 13.81
N GLY A 6 -17.02 5.78 12.78
CA GLY A 6 -16.14 6.62 11.95
C GLY A 6 -16.42 8.11 12.19
N TRP A 7 -15.36 8.93 12.21
CA TRP A 7 -15.45 10.39 12.28
C TRP A 7 -15.01 10.98 10.94
N LEU A 8 -15.79 11.90 10.38
CA LEU A 8 -15.45 12.62 9.14
C LEU A 8 -15.33 14.13 9.41
N SER A 9 -14.31 14.76 8.81
CA SER A 9 -14.05 16.20 8.87
C SER A 9 -15.02 17.00 7.95
N PRO A 10 -15.26 18.29 8.21
CA PRO A 10 -16.45 19.01 7.71
C PRO A 10 -16.48 19.40 6.23
N GLY A 11 -15.56 18.89 5.38
CA GLY A 11 -15.28 19.50 4.08
C GLY A 11 -15.93 18.87 2.84
N SER A 12 -16.36 17.61 2.86
CA SER A 12 -16.59 16.83 1.62
C SER A 12 -18.04 16.43 1.33
N VAL A 13 -19.02 16.87 2.12
CA VAL A 13 -20.44 16.53 1.89
C VAL A 13 -21.27 17.80 1.70
N ALA A 14 -21.09 18.47 0.56
CA ALA A 14 -21.93 19.59 0.17
C ALA A 14 -22.23 19.58 -1.33
N SER A 15 -23.14 18.72 -1.77
CA SER A 15 -24.04 19.01 -2.91
C SER A 15 -25.06 17.89 -3.17
N SER A 16 -26.07 17.74 -2.30
CA SER A 16 -27.38 17.13 -2.67
C SER A 16 -28.36 16.96 -1.51
N ILE A 17 -28.54 17.96 -0.63
CA ILE A 17 -29.71 17.95 0.28
C ILE A 17 -30.27 19.37 0.37
N SER A 18 -31.26 19.66 -0.48
CA SER A 18 -32.03 20.89 -0.42
C SER A 18 -33.15 20.78 0.62
N SER A 19 -33.16 21.74 1.54
CA SER A 19 -34.27 22.17 2.40
C SER A 19 -34.75 21.21 3.50
N HIS A 20 -34.43 21.51 4.76
CA HIS A 20 -35.38 22.00 5.76
C HIS A 20 -34.67 22.21 7.12
N ARG A 21 -34.97 23.33 7.76
CA ARG A 21 -34.52 23.69 9.11
C ARG A 21 -35.22 22.82 10.17
N GLU A 22 -34.45 22.54 11.22
CA GLU A 22 -34.83 22.12 12.57
C GLU A 22 -35.41 20.71 12.79
N ASN A 23 -34.70 20.00 13.69
CA ASN A 23 -35.05 18.80 14.47
C ASN A 23 -34.98 17.41 13.81
N ARG A 24 -33.93 16.67 14.20
CA ARG A 24 -33.80 15.19 14.25
C ARG A 24 -34.62 14.44 13.20
N THR A 25 -34.06 14.32 12.00
CA THR A 25 -34.63 13.47 10.94
C THR A 25 -34.32 12.01 11.22
N ARG A 26 -35.22 11.30 11.94
CA ARG A 26 -35.25 9.83 11.93
C ARG A 26 -35.74 9.40 10.54
N ILE A 27 -34.83 9.01 9.66
CA ILE A 27 -35.19 8.39 8.39
C ILE A 27 -35.56 6.93 8.66
N SER A 28 -36.82 6.59 8.39
CA SER A 28 -37.41 5.27 8.64
C SER A 28 -36.94 4.23 7.63
N LYS A 29 -36.52 3.06 8.15
CA LYS A 29 -36.51 1.72 7.54
C LYS A 29 -36.76 1.66 6.02
N GLY A 30 -35.68 1.71 5.25
CA GLY A 30 -35.63 1.15 3.90
C GLY A 30 -34.82 -0.14 3.92
N ARG A 31 -35.32 -1.21 3.30
CA ARG A 31 -34.52 -2.41 3.00
C ARG A 31 -33.51 -2.01 1.91
N ILE A 32 -32.29 -1.73 2.32
CA ILE A 32 -31.10 -1.93 1.48
C ILE A 32 -30.59 -3.27 1.97
N ASP A 33 -30.52 -4.28 1.09
CA ASP A 33 -30.78 -5.70 1.41
C ASP A 33 -30.03 -6.33 2.58
N GLN A 34 -29.05 -5.68 3.21
CA GLN A 34 -28.28 -6.21 4.34
C GLN A 34 -27.91 -5.16 5.43
N CYS A 35 -28.44 -3.93 5.38
CA CYS A 35 -28.24 -2.92 6.43
C CYS A 35 -29.49 -2.81 7.33
N VAL A 36 -29.33 -3.01 8.64
CA VAL A 36 -30.47 -3.04 9.58
C VAL A 36 -30.86 -1.64 10.06
N LEU A 37 -29.89 -0.74 10.19
CA LEU A 37 -30.10 0.64 10.64
C LEU A 37 -28.94 1.54 10.21
N LEU A 38 -29.27 2.70 9.63
CA LEU A 38 -28.35 3.79 9.31
C LEU A 38 -28.77 5.02 10.11
N GLU A 39 -27.90 5.49 11.00
CA GLU A 39 -28.11 6.71 11.79
C GLU A 39 -27.05 7.73 11.38
N ILE A 40 -27.49 8.87 10.86
CA ILE A 40 -26.62 9.99 10.44
C ILE A 40 -26.86 11.12 11.42
N ASP A 41 -25.84 11.47 12.20
CA ASP A 41 -25.86 12.60 13.12
C ASP A 41 -24.91 13.67 12.58
N THR A 42 -25.47 14.83 12.24
CA THR A 42 -24.74 15.95 11.64
C THR A 42 -24.73 17.09 12.64
N ASP A 43 -23.55 17.48 13.10
CA ASP A 43 -23.33 18.68 13.91
C ASP A 43 -22.37 19.64 13.19
N GLU A 44 -22.25 20.89 13.66
CA GLU A 44 -21.44 21.95 13.02
C GLU A 44 -19.94 21.61 12.86
N ARG A 45 -19.46 20.49 13.43
CA ARG A 45 -18.04 20.09 13.47
C ARG A 45 -17.72 18.71 12.91
N ALA A 46 -18.70 17.83 12.69
CA ALA A 46 -18.47 16.48 12.17
C ALA A 46 -19.77 15.82 11.73
N THR A 47 -19.67 14.93 10.75
CA THR A 47 -20.75 13.97 10.44
C THR A 47 -20.39 12.61 11.01
N ARG A 48 -21.27 12.05 11.84
CA ARG A 48 -21.16 10.68 12.35
C ARG A 48 -22.15 9.78 11.63
N VAL A 49 -21.65 8.68 11.09
CA VAL A 49 -22.47 7.65 10.45
C VAL A 49 -22.37 6.38 11.28
N ARG A 50 -23.52 5.83 11.66
CA ARG A 50 -23.63 4.56 12.40
C ARG A 50 -24.39 3.54 11.55
N ALA A 51 -23.71 2.44 11.21
CA ALA A 51 -24.31 1.29 10.53
C ALA A 51 -24.30 0.06 11.46
N VAL A 52 -25.38 -0.71 11.44
CA VAL A 52 -25.55 -1.93 12.27
C VAL A 52 -25.82 -3.14 11.37
N PHE A 53 -25.01 -4.19 11.53
CA PHE A 53 -25.10 -5.45 10.76
C PHE A 53 -25.35 -6.67 11.67
N ASP A 54 -25.93 -7.75 11.12
CA ASP A 54 -26.24 -8.99 11.83
C ASP A 54 -25.01 -9.93 11.88
N GLU A 55 -24.67 -10.42 13.08
CA GLU A 55 -23.43 -11.17 13.38
C GLU A 55 -23.38 -12.58 12.79
N ARG A 56 -24.53 -13.18 12.42
CA ARG A 56 -24.57 -14.59 12.00
C ARG A 56 -24.12 -14.86 10.57
N GLN A 57 -24.03 -13.84 9.70
CA GLN A 57 -23.59 -13.98 8.30
C GLN A 57 -22.13 -13.52 8.05
N LEU A 58 -21.50 -12.83 9.00
CA LEU A 58 -20.10 -12.37 8.93
C LEU A 58 -19.06 -13.49 9.11
N ALA A 59 -19.51 -14.72 9.41
CA ALA A 59 -18.64 -15.81 9.85
C ALA A 59 -18.11 -16.70 8.70
N GLU A 60 -18.64 -16.59 7.47
CA GLU A 60 -18.31 -17.52 6.38
C GLU A 60 -17.28 -16.99 5.37
N ASP A 61 -17.08 -15.67 5.25
CA ASP A 61 -16.02 -15.07 4.42
C ASP A 61 -15.46 -13.81 5.09
N ARG A 62 -14.28 -13.90 5.70
CA ARG A 62 -13.71 -12.81 6.53
C ARG A 62 -13.09 -11.68 5.72
N ILE A 63 -12.71 -11.91 4.46
CA ILE A 63 -12.26 -10.83 3.55
C ILE A 63 -13.48 -10.06 3.00
N SER A 64 -14.57 -10.77 2.69
CA SER A 64 -15.84 -10.14 2.30
C SER A 64 -16.42 -9.21 3.37
N ALA A 65 -16.21 -9.51 4.66
CA ALA A 65 -16.64 -8.65 5.76
C ALA A 65 -16.00 -7.24 5.74
N VAL A 66 -14.76 -7.13 5.27
CA VAL A 66 -14.07 -5.85 5.03
C VAL A 66 -14.68 -5.16 3.79
N HIS A 67 -15.06 -5.93 2.78
CA HIS A 67 -15.71 -5.45 1.55
C HIS A 67 -17.10 -4.82 1.80
N TYR A 68 -17.87 -5.30 2.79
CA TYR A 68 -19.23 -4.80 3.06
C TYR A 68 -19.28 -3.40 3.71
N LEU A 69 -18.14 -2.87 4.18
CA LEU A 69 -18.02 -1.49 4.66
C LEU A 69 -17.70 -0.50 3.52
N ARG A 70 -17.57 -0.95 2.27
CA ARG A 70 -17.41 -0.07 1.09
C ARG A 70 -18.66 0.78 0.87
N PHE A 71 -18.63 2.03 1.31
CA PHE A 71 -19.35 3.07 0.58
C PHE A 71 -18.70 3.17 -0.81
N PRO A 72 -19.47 3.17 -1.91
CA PRO A 72 -18.92 3.25 -3.26
C PRO A 72 -18.42 4.69 -3.52
N LEU A 73 -17.25 5.00 -2.99
CA LEU A 73 -16.48 6.20 -3.28
C LEU A 73 -15.50 5.87 -4.39
N SER A 74 -15.53 6.68 -5.46
CA SER A 74 -14.53 6.61 -6.53
C SER A 74 -13.11 6.88 -5.99
N ALA A 75 -12.07 6.41 -6.68
CA ALA A 75 -10.67 6.65 -6.30
C ALA A 75 -10.37 8.15 -6.12
N GLU A 76 -10.97 9.01 -6.96
CA GLU A 76 -10.86 10.47 -6.86
C GLU A 76 -11.50 11.02 -5.57
N GLN A 77 -12.65 10.47 -5.15
CA GLN A 77 -13.30 10.83 -3.89
C GLN A 77 -12.52 10.31 -2.68
N ARG A 78 -11.90 9.12 -2.76
CA ARG A 78 -11.03 8.59 -1.69
C ARG A 78 -9.78 9.44 -1.53
N GLY A 79 -9.13 9.84 -2.63
CA GLY A 79 -8.00 10.76 -2.60
C GLY A 79 -8.32 12.13 -2.01
N GLN A 80 -9.58 12.59 -2.11
CA GLN A 80 -10.05 13.83 -1.48
C GLN A 80 -10.46 13.65 0.00
N LEU A 81 -10.75 12.42 0.43
CA LEU A 81 -11.16 12.09 1.80
C LEU A 81 -9.99 11.68 2.70
N LEU A 82 -8.94 11.12 2.10
CA LEU A 82 -7.68 10.82 2.79
C LEU A 82 -6.89 12.14 2.91
N ASP A 83 -6.83 12.69 4.13
CA ASP A 83 -6.24 13.99 4.52
C ASP A 83 -4.69 14.10 4.30
N GLY A 84 -4.11 13.31 3.40
CA GLY A 84 -2.68 13.30 3.10
C GLY A 84 -2.35 14.04 1.80
N ALA A 85 -1.12 14.55 1.74
CA ALA A 85 -0.61 15.25 0.57
C ALA A 85 -0.67 14.36 -0.67
N ALA A 86 -1.34 14.85 -1.73
CA ALA A 86 -1.41 14.13 -3.00
C ALA A 86 0.00 13.88 -3.55
N ALA A 87 0.34 12.62 -3.81
CA ALA A 87 1.65 12.21 -4.31
C ALA A 87 1.49 11.39 -5.59
N ARG A 88 2.44 11.53 -6.53
CA ARG A 88 2.43 10.78 -7.79
C ARG A 88 3.84 10.42 -8.23
N ILE A 89 3.98 9.25 -8.83
CA ILE A 89 5.17 8.80 -9.56
C ILE A 89 4.77 8.72 -11.04
N GLU A 90 5.36 9.58 -11.85
CA GLU A 90 5.22 9.60 -13.30
C GLU A 90 6.40 8.89 -13.94
N ILE A 91 6.09 7.92 -14.79
CA ILE A 91 7.03 7.13 -15.57
C ILE A 91 6.75 7.52 -17.02
N ASP A 92 7.73 8.14 -17.69
CA ASP A 92 7.58 8.68 -19.04
C ASP A 92 8.63 8.05 -19.98
N ASP A 93 8.16 7.29 -20.97
CA ASP A 93 8.95 6.62 -22.00
C ASP A 93 10.19 5.85 -21.46
N VAL A 94 10.03 5.19 -20.31
CA VAL A 94 11.13 4.52 -19.62
C VAL A 94 11.56 3.28 -20.36
N SER A 95 12.84 3.25 -20.73
CA SER A 95 13.46 2.13 -21.42
C SER A 95 14.64 1.59 -20.63
N LEU A 96 14.81 0.27 -20.57
CA LEU A 96 15.90 -0.40 -19.86
C LEU A 96 16.46 -1.53 -20.71
N ARG A 97 17.78 -1.55 -20.91
CA ARG A 97 18.47 -2.56 -21.73
C ARG A 97 19.62 -3.19 -20.97
N PHE A 98 19.69 -4.52 -21.01
CA PHE A 98 20.79 -5.33 -20.46
C PHE A 98 21.53 -6.04 -21.58
N ARG A 99 22.75 -5.56 -21.91
CA ARG A 99 23.68 -6.25 -22.83
C ARG A 99 23.02 -6.80 -24.11
N GLY A 100 22.06 -6.05 -24.69
CA GLY A 100 21.35 -6.42 -25.92
C GLY A 100 19.91 -6.91 -25.74
N VAL A 101 19.48 -7.22 -24.51
CA VAL A 101 18.08 -7.55 -24.19
C VAL A 101 17.36 -6.28 -23.72
N THR A 102 16.21 -5.96 -24.29
CA THR A 102 15.34 -4.88 -23.83
C THR A 102 14.39 -5.42 -22.76
N ALA A 103 14.54 -4.94 -21.52
CA ALA A 103 13.69 -5.34 -20.40
C ALA A 103 12.49 -4.39 -20.20
N LEU A 104 12.65 -3.12 -20.57
CA LEU A 104 11.58 -2.13 -20.63
C LEU A 104 11.72 -1.36 -21.94
N ASP A 105 10.60 -1.14 -22.63
CA ASP A 105 10.56 -0.57 -23.98
C ASP A 105 9.50 0.54 -24.05
N GLY A 106 9.88 1.74 -23.61
CA GLY A 106 9.01 2.92 -23.65
C GLY A 106 7.83 2.85 -22.68
N VAL A 107 8.05 2.36 -21.45
CA VAL A 107 7.01 2.26 -20.42
C VAL A 107 6.57 3.66 -20.02
N THR A 108 5.27 3.95 -20.18
CA THR A 108 4.63 5.16 -19.68
C THR A 108 3.50 4.77 -18.73
N LEU A 109 3.58 5.23 -17.49
CA LEU A 109 2.65 4.86 -16.42
C LEU A 109 2.61 5.95 -15.34
N GLU A 110 1.45 6.13 -14.72
CA GLU A 110 1.27 6.99 -13.56
C GLU A 110 0.80 6.18 -12.35
N LEU A 111 1.49 6.35 -11.23
CA LEU A 111 1.12 5.81 -9.93
C LEU A 111 0.74 6.99 -9.04
N ALA A 112 -0.51 7.07 -8.61
CA ALA A 112 -1.02 8.19 -7.82
C ALA A 112 -1.52 7.73 -6.45
N SER A 113 -1.35 8.59 -5.46
CA SER A 113 -1.95 8.42 -4.14
C SER A 113 -3.47 8.36 -4.21
N GLY A 114 -4.09 7.69 -3.24
CA GLY A 114 -5.55 7.48 -3.23
C GLY A 114 -6.02 6.36 -4.16
N SER A 115 -5.11 5.48 -4.58
CA SER A 115 -5.45 4.18 -5.17
C SER A 115 -4.45 3.11 -4.76
N LEU A 116 -4.93 1.92 -4.41
CA LEU A 116 -4.08 0.74 -4.32
C LEU A 116 -3.84 0.21 -5.74
N HIS A 117 -2.59 0.27 -6.21
CA HIS A 117 -2.25 0.00 -7.61
C HIS A 117 -1.52 -1.34 -7.74
N ALA A 118 -1.98 -2.22 -8.62
CA ALA A 118 -1.24 -3.42 -9.01
C ALA A 118 -0.52 -3.27 -10.34
N LEU A 119 0.72 -3.73 -10.40
CA LEU A 119 1.50 -3.94 -11.62
C LEU A 119 1.64 -5.45 -11.86
N ILE A 120 0.91 -5.96 -12.85
CA ILE A 120 0.84 -7.38 -13.17
C ILE A 120 1.43 -7.67 -14.54
N GLY A 121 1.49 -8.95 -14.91
CA GLY A 121 2.02 -9.42 -16.19
C GLY A 121 2.66 -10.80 -16.09
N PRO A 122 2.94 -11.47 -17.22
CA PRO A 122 3.63 -12.76 -17.27
C PRO A 122 5.06 -12.73 -16.70
N ASN A 123 5.68 -13.92 -16.60
CA ASN A 123 7.07 -14.00 -16.15
C ASN A 123 8.01 -13.37 -17.19
N GLY A 124 8.95 -12.55 -16.71
CA GLY A 124 9.86 -11.82 -17.61
C GLY A 124 9.25 -10.61 -18.31
N ALA A 125 8.00 -10.24 -18.01
CA ALA A 125 7.35 -9.05 -18.58
C ALA A 125 8.04 -7.72 -18.27
N GLY A 126 8.91 -7.66 -17.24
CA GLY A 126 9.66 -6.46 -16.85
C GLY A 126 9.20 -5.79 -15.54
N LYS A 127 8.24 -6.37 -14.81
CA LYS A 127 7.65 -5.79 -13.58
C LYS A 127 8.70 -5.40 -12.54
N THR A 128 9.52 -6.36 -12.12
CA THR A 128 10.66 -6.14 -11.19
C THR A 128 11.69 -5.17 -11.76
N SER A 129 11.91 -5.17 -13.09
CA SER A 129 12.81 -4.20 -13.73
C SER A 129 12.29 -2.77 -13.61
N LEU A 130 10.98 -2.56 -13.75
CA LEU A 130 10.35 -1.26 -13.56
C LEU A 130 10.46 -0.80 -12.10
N LEU A 131 10.16 -1.67 -11.14
CA LEU A 131 10.33 -1.36 -9.71
C LEU A 131 11.79 -1.06 -9.34
N ASN A 132 12.74 -1.77 -9.94
CA ASN A 132 14.17 -1.49 -9.79
C ASN A 132 14.53 -0.09 -10.32
N CYS A 133 13.90 0.37 -11.39
CA CYS A 133 14.08 1.73 -11.90
C CYS A 133 13.47 2.78 -10.95
N ILE A 134 12.25 2.55 -10.45
CA ILE A 134 11.58 3.47 -9.51
C ILE A 134 12.37 3.58 -8.20
N SER A 135 12.88 2.47 -7.68
CA SER A 135 13.69 2.43 -6.43
C SER A 135 15.16 2.82 -6.62
N GLY A 136 15.59 3.13 -7.84
CA GLY A 136 16.96 3.57 -8.17
C GLY A 136 18.03 2.47 -8.12
N LEU A 137 17.64 1.19 -8.04
CA LEU A 137 18.56 0.06 -8.17
C LEU A 137 19.08 -0.07 -9.61
N TYR A 138 18.21 0.16 -10.59
CA TYR A 138 18.56 0.25 -12.00
C TYR A 138 18.41 1.67 -12.50
N ARG A 139 19.30 2.06 -13.42
CA ARG A 139 19.19 3.33 -14.13
C ARG A 139 18.55 3.09 -15.49
N PRO A 140 17.42 3.75 -15.81
CA PRO A 140 16.87 3.72 -17.16
C PRO A 140 17.92 4.11 -18.21
N SER A 141 17.86 3.45 -19.37
CA SER A 141 18.63 3.81 -20.56
C SER A 141 18.01 4.97 -21.36
N GLY A 142 16.72 5.23 -21.15
CA GLY A 142 15.95 6.31 -21.76
C GLY A 142 14.71 6.63 -20.92
N GLY A 143 14.04 7.75 -21.22
CA GLY A 143 12.87 8.22 -20.49
C GLY A 143 13.19 8.98 -19.20
N SER A 144 12.17 9.18 -18.36
CA SER A 144 12.31 9.80 -17.05
C SER A 144 11.35 9.22 -16.02
N ILE A 145 11.74 9.29 -14.75
CA ILE A 145 10.86 8.96 -13.63
C ILE A 145 10.86 10.15 -12.69
N THR A 146 9.67 10.68 -12.44
CA THR A 146 9.45 11.88 -11.64
C THR A 146 8.53 11.57 -10.48
N TYR A 147 8.92 11.96 -9.28
CA TYR A 147 8.10 11.90 -8.08
C TYR A 147 7.68 13.30 -7.70
N SER A 148 6.39 13.53 -7.48
CA SER A 148 5.89 14.79 -6.92
C SER A 148 4.97 14.53 -5.75
N ILE A 149 5.00 15.46 -4.79
CA ILE A 149 4.13 15.46 -3.62
C ILE A 149 3.67 16.89 -3.35
N GLU A 150 2.40 17.04 -3.01
CA GLU A 150 1.80 18.32 -2.68
C GLU A 150 2.59 19.00 -1.54
N GLY A 151 3.02 20.24 -1.77
CA GLY A 151 3.86 21.00 -0.83
C GLY A 151 5.34 20.60 -0.78
N GLY A 152 5.75 19.47 -1.37
CA GLY A 152 7.16 19.00 -1.40
C GLY A 152 7.87 19.15 -2.76
N GLY A 153 7.13 19.56 -3.79
CA GLY A 153 7.66 19.84 -5.13
C GLY A 153 7.90 18.58 -5.97
N GLU A 154 8.55 18.78 -7.11
CA GLU A 154 8.81 17.75 -8.11
C GLU A 154 10.29 17.32 -8.09
N HIS A 155 10.53 16.01 -8.07
CA HIS A 155 11.84 15.40 -7.98
C HIS A 155 12.02 14.38 -9.08
N ARG A 156 13.00 14.59 -9.95
CA ARG A 156 13.42 13.57 -10.91
C ARG A 156 14.22 12.47 -10.19
N ILE A 157 13.67 11.26 -10.13
CA ILE A 157 14.23 10.15 -9.34
C ILE A 157 15.07 9.14 -10.15
N ASP A 158 14.97 9.12 -11.49
CA ASP A 158 15.67 8.14 -12.35
C ASP A 158 17.22 8.16 -12.25
N ARG A 159 17.80 9.17 -11.60
CA ARG A 159 19.26 9.30 -11.38
C ARG A 159 19.65 9.33 -9.91
N LEU A 160 18.68 9.29 -8.99
CA LEU A 160 18.96 9.32 -7.57
C LEU A 160 19.38 7.94 -7.08
N PRO A 161 20.32 7.85 -6.13
CA PRO A 161 20.63 6.60 -5.47
C PRO A 161 19.46 6.18 -4.54
N PRO A 162 19.28 4.88 -4.24
CA PRO A 162 18.15 4.38 -3.46
C PRO A 162 17.92 5.08 -2.11
N HIS A 163 18.99 5.38 -1.36
CA HIS A 163 18.87 6.07 -0.06
C HIS A 163 18.32 7.51 -0.17
N ARG A 164 18.46 8.17 -1.33
CA ARG A 164 17.84 9.48 -1.58
C ARG A 164 16.37 9.35 -1.94
N ILE A 165 16.02 8.29 -2.68
CA ILE A 165 14.64 7.97 -3.04
C ILE A 165 13.84 7.56 -1.80
N ALA A 166 14.41 6.75 -0.91
CA ALA A 166 13.81 6.40 0.36
C ALA A 166 13.51 7.62 1.23
N ARG A 167 14.40 8.63 1.24
CA ARG A 167 14.17 9.91 1.94
C ARG A 167 13.08 10.79 1.34
N LEU A 168 12.69 10.53 0.09
CA LEU A 168 11.53 11.19 -0.53
C LEU A 168 10.20 10.50 -0.17
N GLY A 169 10.25 9.41 0.60
CA GLY A 169 9.06 8.67 1.02
C GLY A 169 8.70 7.50 0.10
N ILE A 170 9.63 6.97 -0.70
CA ILE A 170 9.41 5.77 -1.51
C ILE A 170 10.16 4.59 -0.87
N ALA A 171 9.43 3.70 -0.20
CA ALA A 171 9.98 2.48 0.38
C ALA A 171 9.69 1.26 -0.52
N ARG A 172 10.53 0.24 -0.43
CA ARG A 172 10.39 -0.99 -1.18
C ARG A 172 10.69 -2.20 -0.28
N THR A 173 9.85 -3.23 -0.38
CA THR A 173 10.18 -4.58 0.13
C THR A 173 10.94 -5.38 -0.93
N PHE A 174 11.73 -6.35 -0.50
CA PHE A 174 12.49 -7.19 -1.42
C PHE A 174 11.71 -8.48 -1.71
N GLN A 175 11.88 -9.03 -2.91
CA GLN A 175 11.24 -10.29 -3.29
C GLN A 175 11.66 -11.43 -2.35
N ASN A 176 12.95 -11.47 -2.00
CA ASN A 176 13.49 -12.37 -0.98
C ASN A 176 13.56 -11.66 0.37
N ILE A 177 13.28 -12.40 1.44
CA ILE A 177 13.38 -11.90 2.82
C ILE A 177 14.84 -11.56 3.12
N GLU A 178 15.17 -10.27 3.05
CA GLU A 178 16.49 -9.73 3.40
C GLU A 178 16.51 -9.22 4.85
N LEU A 179 16.05 -10.06 5.79
CA LEU A 179 16.06 -9.75 7.22
C LEU A 179 17.33 -10.26 7.90
N PHE A 180 17.76 -9.55 8.94
CA PHE A 180 18.87 -9.97 9.78
C PHE A 180 18.38 -11.05 10.74
N LYS A 181 18.56 -12.32 10.33
CA LYS A 181 18.04 -13.51 11.03
C LYS A 181 18.54 -13.66 12.47
N HIS A 182 19.68 -13.06 12.80
CA HIS A 182 20.31 -13.10 14.12
C HIS A 182 19.99 -11.87 14.99
N MET A 183 19.10 -10.99 14.50
CA MET A 183 18.59 -9.84 15.25
C MET A 183 17.13 -10.09 15.64
N THR A 184 16.67 -9.39 16.68
CA THR A 184 15.27 -9.49 17.11
C THR A 184 14.34 -8.84 16.08
N THR A 185 13.04 -9.12 16.16
CA THR A 185 12.00 -8.43 15.40
C THR A 185 12.10 -6.91 15.59
N LEU A 186 12.13 -6.46 16.85
CA LEU A 186 12.29 -5.04 17.19
C LEU A 186 13.53 -4.43 16.52
N ASP A 187 14.68 -5.09 16.61
CA ASP A 187 15.93 -4.57 16.05
C ASP A 187 15.88 -4.52 14.51
N ASN A 188 15.23 -5.49 13.86
CA ASN A 188 15.05 -5.47 12.40
C ASN A 188 14.20 -4.28 11.96
N LEU A 189 13.12 -3.96 12.68
CA LEU A 189 12.27 -2.81 12.38
C LEU A 189 13.00 -1.48 12.65
N MET A 190 13.79 -1.42 13.73
CA MET A 190 14.61 -0.24 14.06
C MET A 190 15.60 0.14 12.94
N LEU A 191 16.03 -0.81 12.10
CA LEU A 191 16.85 -0.50 10.92
C LEU A 191 16.13 0.41 9.92
N GLY A 192 14.81 0.31 9.80
CA GLY A 192 14.00 1.22 8.98
C GLY A 192 14.02 2.66 9.47
N ARG A 193 14.24 2.88 10.78
CA ARG A 193 14.36 4.21 11.40
C ARG A 193 15.71 4.88 11.20
N HIS A 194 16.70 4.19 10.62
CA HIS A 194 18.06 4.73 10.52
C HIS A 194 18.11 6.07 9.75
N MET A 195 17.20 6.31 8.81
CA MET A 195 17.14 7.58 8.06
C MET A 195 16.61 8.77 8.89
N HIS A 196 15.84 8.49 9.94
CA HIS A 196 15.29 9.49 10.85
C HIS A 196 16.28 9.88 11.96
N MET A 197 17.24 8.99 12.24
CA MET A 197 18.31 9.23 13.20
C MET A 197 19.37 10.20 12.67
N ARG A 198 19.69 11.22 13.46
CA ARG A 198 20.67 12.27 13.13
C ARG A 198 22.04 12.06 13.77
N GLY A 199 22.20 11.07 14.64
CA GLY A 199 23.45 10.78 15.34
C GLY A 199 24.56 10.30 14.41
N GLY A 200 25.73 10.94 14.46
CA GLY A 200 26.92 10.50 13.74
C GLY A 200 27.67 9.38 14.49
N VAL A 201 28.60 8.71 13.81
CA VAL A 201 29.48 7.65 14.39
C VAL A 201 30.21 8.12 15.67
N LEU A 202 30.47 9.42 15.79
CA LEU A 202 31.15 10.03 16.95
C LEU A 202 30.22 10.22 18.17
N ASP A 203 28.91 10.42 17.97
CA ASP A 203 27.93 10.52 19.06
C ASP A 203 27.57 9.15 19.65
N GLY A 204 27.74 8.07 18.89
CA GLY A 204 27.53 6.69 19.37
C GLY A 204 28.55 6.24 20.45
N GLY A 205 29.67 6.95 20.60
CA GLY A 205 30.70 6.65 21.60
C GLY A 205 30.34 7.08 23.04
N LEU A 206 29.44 8.05 23.19
CA LEU A 206 28.82 8.40 24.48
C LEU A 206 27.31 8.15 24.33
N TYR A 207 26.87 6.96 24.71
CA TYR A 207 25.45 6.56 24.80
C TYR A 207 24.74 7.33 25.93
N TRP A 208 24.69 8.66 25.86
CA TRP A 208 24.12 9.52 26.89
C TRP A 208 23.55 10.80 26.29
N GLY A 209 22.35 11.21 26.71
CA GLY A 209 21.77 12.50 26.37
C GLY A 209 20.84 12.48 25.14
N ARG A 210 21.17 13.26 24.11
CA ARG A 210 20.28 13.53 22.95
C ARG A 210 20.01 12.26 22.13
N GLN A 211 21.04 11.44 21.91
CA GLN A 211 20.95 10.20 21.15
C GLN A 211 20.00 9.18 21.80
N GLN A 212 20.02 9.07 23.13
CA GLN A 212 19.12 8.20 23.88
C GLN A 212 17.66 8.65 23.76
N ARG A 213 17.40 9.96 23.77
CA ARG A 213 16.04 10.49 23.61
C ARG A 213 15.49 10.24 22.21
N GLU A 214 16.35 10.38 21.20
CA GLU A 214 16.04 10.08 19.81
C GLU A 214 15.79 8.58 19.62
N GLU A 215 16.64 7.71 20.16
CA GLU A 215 16.39 6.26 20.13
C GLU A 215 15.07 5.88 20.82
N VAL A 216 14.73 6.52 21.94
CA VAL A 216 13.45 6.30 22.63
C VAL A 216 12.26 6.79 21.80
N SER A 217 12.37 7.90 21.06
CA SER A 217 11.29 8.34 20.17
C SER A 217 11.14 7.39 18.99
N GLU A 218 12.23 7.03 18.34
CA GLU A 218 12.20 6.13 17.18
C GLU A 218 11.70 4.74 17.57
N ARG A 219 12.05 4.26 18.76
CA ARG A 219 11.51 3.00 19.30
C ARG A 219 10.01 3.06 19.50
N ARG A 220 9.43 4.19 19.89
CA ARG A 220 7.96 4.32 20.03
C ARG A 220 7.28 4.18 18.67
N SER A 221 7.78 4.85 17.64
CA SER A 221 7.26 4.70 16.27
C SER A 221 7.35 3.26 15.78
N VAL A 222 8.42 2.53 16.13
CA VAL A 222 8.53 1.10 15.81
C VAL A 222 7.53 0.25 16.61
N GLU A 223 7.27 0.57 17.87
CA GLU A 223 6.27 -0.15 18.67
C GLU A 223 4.84 0.07 18.10
N GLU A 224 4.54 1.22 17.50
CA GLU A 224 3.28 1.44 16.76
C GLU A 224 3.17 0.51 15.54
N VAL A 225 4.26 0.29 14.80
CA VAL A 225 4.32 -0.70 13.71
C VAL A 225 4.16 -2.13 14.22
N ILE A 226 4.80 -2.47 15.35
CA ILE A 226 4.68 -3.80 15.97
C ILE A 226 3.23 -4.04 16.42
N ASP A 227 2.57 -3.03 16.97
CA ASP A 227 1.18 -3.12 17.41
C ASP A 227 0.24 -3.32 16.22
N PHE A 228 0.42 -2.50 15.19
CA PHE A 228 -0.35 -2.54 13.95
C PHE A 228 -0.24 -3.88 13.22
N LEU A 229 0.96 -4.48 13.14
CA LEU A 229 1.17 -5.77 12.49
C LEU A 229 0.95 -6.98 13.41
N GLU A 230 0.45 -6.76 14.62
CA GLU A 230 0.19 -7.80 15.62
C GLU A 230 1.44 -8.64 15.99
N LEU A 231 2.63 -8.02 16.01
CA LEU A 231 3.93 -8.67 16.24
C LEU A 231 4.39 -8.65 17.71
N GLN A 232 3.55 -8.21 18.65
CA GLN A 232 3.91 -7.99 20.06
C GLN A 232 4.45 -9.28 20.71
N ALA A 233 3.84 -10.43 20.38
CA ALA A 233 4.23 -11.74 20.93
C ALA A 233 5.64 -12.17 20.53
N VAL A 234 6.10 -11.76 19.34
CA VAL A 234 7.39 -12.15 18.75
C VAL A 234 8.39 -10.99 18.70
N ARG A 235 8.09 -9.86 19.34
CA ARG A 235 8.90 -8.64 19.28
C ARG A 235 10.37 -8.84 19.70
N GLY A 236 10.59 -9.71 20.68
CA GLY A 236 11.90 -10.01 21.25
C GLY A 236 12.56 -11.25 20.66
N ASP A 237 11.86 -11.96 19.78
CA ASP A 237 12.36 -13.20 19.18
C ASP A 237 13.28 -12.88 18.02
N LEU A 238 14.27 -13.77 17.81
CA LEU A 238 15.13 -13.71 16.65
C LEU A 238 14.32 -13.99 15.39
N VAL A 239 14.45 -13.12 14.38
CA VAL A 239 13.67 -13.23 13.15
C VAL A 239 13.89 -14.57 12.44
N GLY A 240 15.10 -15.15 12.55
CA GLY A 240 15.40 -16.46 11.98
C GLY A 240 14.59 -17.63 12.56
N ASN A 241 13.93 -17.44 13.71
CA ASN A 241 13.10 -18.47 14.35
C ASN A 241 11.60 -18.32 14.03
N LEU A 242 11.20 -17.23 13.37
CA LEU A 242 9.80 -16.94 13.06
C LEU A 242 9.31 -17.78 11.88
N SER A 243 7.99 -17.98 11.80
CA SER A 243 7.37 -18.59 10.63
C SER A 243 7.59 -17.73 9.38
N TYR A 244 7.43 -18.32 8.19
CA TYR A 244 7.62 -17.59 6.93
C TYR A 244 6.69 -16.38 6.82
N GLY A 245 5.39 -16.54 7.11
CA GLY A 245 4.44 -15.42 7.14
C GLY A 245 4.81 -14.34 8.15
N GLN A 246 5.28 -14.71 9.35
CA GLN A 246 5.77 -13.74 10.33
C GLN A 246 6.99 -12.98 9.83
N GLN A 247 7.93 -13.64 9.15
CA GLN A 247 9.08 -12.96 8.55
C GLN A 247 8.64 -11.96 7.47
N LYS A 248 7.64 -12.30 6.65
CA LYS A 248 7.05 -11.35 5.69
C LYS A 248 6.40 -10.14 6.36
N LEU A 249 5.72 -10.33 7.49
CA LEU A 249 5.20 -9.22 8.31
C LEU A 249 6.33 -8.35 8.88
N VAL A 250 7.42 -8.93 9.36
CA VAL A 250 8.58 -8.17 9.84
C VAL A 250 9.23 -7.36 8.70
N GLU A 251 9.27 -7.92 7.48
CA GLU A 251 9.74 -7.20 6.30
C GLU A 251 8.84 -6.00 5.95
N LEU A 252 7.52 -6.21 5.95
CA LEU A 252 6.55 -5.13 5.78
C LEU A 252 6.74 -4.06 6.86
N GLY A 253 6.84 -4.45 8.13
CA GLY A 253 7.04 -3.54 9.26
C GLY A 253 8.31 -2.72 9.14
N ARG A 254 9.41 -3.33 8.67
CA ARG A 254 10.66 -2.60 8.42
C ARG A 254 10.49 -1.54 7.32
N ALA A 255 9.71 -1.82 6.28
CA ALA A 255 9.40 -0.84 5.24
C ALA A 255 8.47 0.26 5.76
N LEU A 256 7.47 -0.08 6.57
CA LEU A 256 6.57 0.89 7.22
C LEU A 256 7.29 1.80 8.20
N ALA A 257 8.29 1.29 8.91
CA ALA A 257 9.13 2.08 9.80
C ALA A 257 9.86 3.23 9.08
N ILE A 258 9.97 3.21 7.75
CA ILE A 258 10.53 4.35 6.98
C ILE A 258 9.58 5.56 6.97
N GLU A 259 8.29 5.38 7.28
CA GLU A 259 7.21 6.36 7.05
C GLU A 259 7.09 6.76 5.56
N PRO A 260 6.87 5.79 4.65
CA PRO A 260 6.77 6.08 3.23
C PRO A 260 5.43 6.72 2.84
N ASN A 261 5.43 7.51 1.78
CA ASN A 261 4.23 7.89 1.03
C ASN A 261 3.85 6.81 0.00
N PHE A 262 4.85 6.17 -0.61
CA PHE A 262 4.68 5.03 -1.53
C PHE A 262 5.38 3.79 -0.99
N LEU A 263 4.65 2.68 -0.94
CA LEU A 263 5.16 1.38 -0.52
C LEU A 263 5.14 0.41 -1.72
N LEU A 264 6.31 0.12 -2.28
CA LEU A 264 6.46 -0.81 -3.39
C LEU A 264 6.61 -2.24 -2.84
N LEU A 265 5.64 -3.10 -3.15
CA LEU A 265 5.60 -4.49 -2.70
C LEU A 265 5.87 -5.42 -3.88
N ASP A 266 7.02 -6.11 -3.86
CA ASP A 266 7.46 -6.99 -4.95
C ASP A 266 7.19 -8.46 -4.59
N GLU A 267 6.11 -9.03 -5.12
CA GLU A 267 5.62 -10.38 -4.82
C GLU A 267 5.51 -10.66 -3.30
N PRO A 268 4.76 -9.83 -2.55
CA PRO A 268 4.69 -9.93 -1.10
C PRO A 268 4.12 -11.28 -0.63
N MET A 269 3.25 -11.89 -1.44
CA MET A 269 2.47 -13.09 -1.11
C MET A 269 3.08 -14.40 -1.64
N ALA A 270 4.22 -14.33 -2.35
CA ALA A 270 4.85 -15.50 -2.91
C ALA A 270 5.28 -16.50 -1.82
N GLY A 271 5.00 -17.79 -2.04
CA GLY A 271 5.38 -18.87 -1.13
C GLY A 271 4.55 -18.97 0.16
N MET A 272 3.49 -18.17 0.30
CA MET A 272 2.58 -18.18 1.45
C MET A 272 1.38 -19.11 1.20
N ASN A 273 0.83 -19.68 2.26
CA ASN A 273 -0.45 -20.39 2.18
C ASN A 273 -1.62 -19.40 2.08
N VAL A 274 -2.83 -19.89 1.77
CA VAL A 274 -4.01 -19.02 1.58
C VAL A 274 -4.28 -18.14 2.80
N GLU A 275 -4.34 -18.72 4.00
CA GLU A 275 -4.61 -17.97 5.25
C GLU A 275 -3.58 -16.86 5.50
N GLU A 276 -2.30 -17.14 5.24
CA GLU A 276 -1.21 -16.18 5.36
C GLU A 276 -1.33 -15.06 4.31
N LYS A 277 -1.66 -15.39 3.05
CA LYS A 277 -1.86 -14.40 1.97
C LYS A 277 -2.99 -13.44 2.31
N GLU A 278 -4.13 -13.97 2.74
CA GLU A 278 -5.28 -13.17 3.16
C GLU A 278 -4.93 -12.26 4.33
N SER A 279 -4.09 -12.74 5.26
CA SER A 279 -3.65 -11.93 6.39
C SER A 279 -2.75 -10.79 5.97
N LEU A 280 -1.80 -11.03 5.06
CA LEU A 280 -0.94 -9.99 4.54
C LEU A 280 -1.74 -8.99 3.70
N ALA A 281 -2.69 -9.45 2.89
CA ALA A 281 -3.58 -8.62 2.09
C ALA A 281 -4.37 -7.63 2.97
N ARG A 282 -4.90 -8.11 4.10
CA ARG A 282 -5.55 -7.26 5.11
C ARG A 282 -4.63 -6.16 5.62
N PHE A 283 -3.40 -6.48 6.04
CA PHE A 283 -2.46 -5.44 6.48
C PHE A 283 -2.09 -4.45 5.38
N VAL A 284 -1.99 -4.87 4.12
CA VAL A 284 -1.73 -3.95 2.99
C VAL A 284 -2.90 -2.97 2.80
N LEU A 285 -4.14 -3.44 2.95
CA LEU A 285 -5.33 -2.58 2.93
C LEU A 285 -5.35 -1.62 4.12
N ASP A 286 -5.10 -2.12 5.33
CA ASP A 286 -5.10 -1.30 6.54
C ASP A 286 -4.01 -0.21 6.47
N VAL A 287 -2.83 -0.52 5.89
CA VAL A 287 -1.75 0.46 5.63
C VAL A 287 -2.24 1.58 4.71
N TYR A 288 -3.05 1.25 3.72
CA TYR A 288 -3.61 2.22 2.80
C TYR A 288 -4.70 3.08 3.45
N GLU A 289 -5.61 2.45 4.18
CA GLU A 289 -6.80 3.12 4.75
C GLU A 289 -6.48 3.91 6.03
N GLU A 290 -5.67 3.36 6.93
CA GLU A 290 -5.39 3.96 8.23
C GLU A 290 -4.18 4.88 8.21
N TRP A 291 -3.13 4.50 7.49
CA TRP A 291 -1.84 5.20 7.51
C TRP A 291 -1.64 6.11 6.30
N ASN A 292 -2.57 6.07 5.34
CA ASN A 292 -2.54 6.86 4.11
C ASN A 292 -1.24 6.70 3.32
N ILE A 293 -0.72 5.47 3.32
CA ILE A 293 0.45 5.07 2.54
C ILE A 293 -0.07 4.44 1.26
N THR A 294 0.46 4.82 0.09
CA THR A 294 0.00 4.31 -1.20
C THR A 294 0.75 3.04 -1.57
N PRO A 295 0.12 1.85 -1.53
CA PRO A 295 0.80 0.62 -1.89
C PRO A 295 0.79 0.43 -3.41
N VAL A 296 1.93 0.00 -3.95
CA VAL A 296 2.07 -0.44 -5.33
C VAL A 296 2.51 -1.89 -5.30
N VAL A 297 1.61 -2.80 -5.66
CA VAL A 297 1.83 -4.24 -5.55
C VAL A 297 2.23 -4.82 -6.90
N ILE A 298 3.36 -5.52 -6.96
CA ILE A 298 3.62 -6.49 -8.01
C ILE A 298 3.19 -7.84 -7.47
N ASP A 299 2.24 -8.47 -8.15
CA ASP A 299 1.94 -9.88 -7.91
C ASP A 299 1.53 -10.54 -9.23
N HIS A 300 1.53 -11.87 -9.22
CA HIS A 300 0.97 -12.70 -10.29
C HIS A 300 -0.30 -13.44 -9.83
N ASP A 301 -0.64 -13.37 -8.55
CA ASP A 301 -1.89 -13.89 -8.01
C ASP A 301 -3.06 -12.97 -8.38
N MET A 302 -3.75 -13.30 -9.47
CA MET A 302 -4.86 -12.50 -10.00
C MET A 302 -6.04 -12.45 -9.03
N ASP A 303 -6.29 -13.50 -8.25
CA ASP A 303 -7.44 -13.50 -7.35
C ASP A 303 -7.28 -12.44 -6.26
N VAL A 304 -6.09 -12.38 -5.65
CA VAL A 304 -5.81 -11.37 -4.62
C VAL A 304 -5.70 -9.97 -5.22
N VAL A 305 -5.02 -9.81 -6.36
CA VAL A 305 -4.90 -8.50 -7.03
C VAL A 305 -6.27 -7.91 -7.33
N MET A 306 -7.17 -8.72 -7.90
CA MET A 306 -8.50 -8.25 -8.30
C MET A 306 -9.38 -7.93 -7.09
N GLU A 307 -9.11 -8.54 -5.94
CA GLU A 307 -9.86 -8.29 -4.71
C GLU A 307 -9.45 -6.99 -4.01
N ILE A 308 -8.14 -6.72 -3.91
CA ILE A 308 -7.63 -5.62 -3.06
C ILE A 308 -7.29 -4.33 -3.84
N CYS A 309 -7.07 -4.40 -5.16
CA CYS A 309 -6.58 -3.26 -5.93
C CYS A 309 -7.71 -2.42 -6.53
N ASP A 310 -7.50 -1.10 -6.57
CA ASP A 310 -8.40 -0.14 -7.22
C ASP A 310 -8.04 0.05 -8.70
N ARG A 311 -6.75 -0.06 -9.03
CA ARG A 311 -6.22 0.08 -10.39
C ARG A 311 -5.20 -1.01 -10.69
N VAL A 312 -5.18 -1.46 -11.93
CA VAL A 312 -4.29 -2.50 -12.41
C VAL A 312 -3.63 -2.02 -13.70
N SER A 313 -2.31 -2.20 -13.79
CA SER A 313 -1.53 -2.04 -15.02
C SER A 313 -0.89 -3.36 -15.40
N VAL A 314 -1.01 -3.74 -16.65
CA VAL A 314 -0.46 -5.00 -17.18
C VAL A 314 0.75 -4.69 -18.04
N LEU A 315 1.87 -5.33 -17.69
CA LEU A 315 3.10 -5.27 -18.45
C LEU A 315 3.28 -6.59 -19.21
N ASP A 316 3.68 -6.50 -20.47
CA ASP A 316 4.10 -7.65 -21.28
C ASP A 316 5.27 -7.26 -22.19
N PHE A 317 6.28 -8.12 -22.28
CA PHE A 317 7.55 -7.88 -22.98
C PHE A 317 8.14 -6.45 -22.82
N GLY A 318 8.07 -5.91 -21.60
CA GLY A 318 8.61 -4.59 -21.26
C GLY A 318 7.73 -3.41 -21.69
N ARG A 319 6.47 -3.65 -22.09
CA ARG A 319 5.50 -2.63 -22.53
C ARG A 319 4.22 -2.72 -21.71
N VAL A 320 3.58 -1.58 -21.48
CA VAL A 320 2.24 -1.55 -20.86
C VAL A 320 1.22 -1.91 -21.93
N ILE A 321 0.43 -2.95 -21.69
CA ILE A 321 -0.60 -3.42 -22.62
C ILE A 321 -2.00 -2.99 -22.20
N ALA A 322 -2.26 -2.85 -20.89
CA ALA A 322 -3.54 -2.39 -20.37
C ALA A 322 -3.37 -1.62 -19.06
N VAL A 323 -4.26 -0.64 -18.82
CA VAL A 323 -4.40 0.09 -17.55
C VAL A 323 -5.88 0.34 -17.30
N GLY A 324 -6.40 -0.08 -16.15
CA GLY A 324 -7.82 0.06 -15.84
C GLY A 324 -8.18 -0.38 -14.44
N SER A 325 -9.48 -0.51 -14.18
CA SER A 325 -9.98 -1.23 -13.02
C SER A 325 -9.69 -2.75 -13.15
N PRO A 326 -9.73 -3.52 -12.04
CA PRO A 326 -9.68 -4.98 -12.08
C PRO A 326 -10.59 -5.62 -13.14
N ASP A 327 -11.85 -5.18 -13.20
CA ASP A 327 -12.85 -5.73 -14.13
C ASP A 327 -12.54 -5.39 -15.60
N GLU A 328 -12.07 -4.16 -15.86
CA GLU A 328 -11.66 -3.72 -17.20
C GLU A 328 -10.47 -4.54 -17.71
N VAL A 329 -9.45 -4.70 -16.86
CA VAL A 329 -8.23 -5.45 -17.20
C VAL A 329 -8.53 -6.93 -17.39
N ARG A 330 -9.41 -7.52 -16.58
CA ARG A 330 -9.79 -8.94 -16.71
C ARG A 330 -10.51 -9.25 -18.02
N ALA A 331 -11.26 -8.28 -18.54
CA ALA A 331 -12.00 -8.41 -19.78
C ALA A 331 -11.18 -8.02 -21.02
N ASP A 332 -9.97 -7.51 -20.85
CA ASP A 332 -9.12 -7.02 -21.93
C ASP A 332 -8.56 -8.18 -22.77
N PRO A 333 -8.82 -8.22 -24.10
CA PRO A 333 -8.32 -9.29 -24.97
C PRO A 333 -6.80 -9.42 -25.01
N ASP A 334 -6.06 -8.30 -24.99
CA ASP A 334 -4.59 -8.33 -25.05
C ASP A 334 -4.01 -8.93 -23.75
N VAL A 335 -4.69 -8.69 -22.62
CA VAL A 335 -4.34 -9.29 -21.33
C VAL A 335 -4.64 -10.79 -21.35
N ILE A 336 -5.82 -11.20 -21.84
CA ILE A 336 -6.18 -12.61 -21.95
C ILE A 336 -5.17 -13.36 -22.84
N ASP A 337 -4.83 -12.80 -24.00
CA ASP A 337 -3.88 -13.40 -24.93
C ASP A 337 -2.47 -13.52 -24.32
N ALA A 338 -2.00 -12.49 -23.61
CA ALA A 338 -0.70 -12.51 -22.94
C ALA A 338 -0.59 -13.64 -21.89
N TYR A 339 -1.68 -13.93 -21.16
CA TYR A 339 -1.70 -14.99 -20.14
C TYR A 339 -1.99 -16.39 -20.71
N LEU A 340 -2.79 -16.51 -21.79
CA LEU A 340 -3.03 -17.80 -22.47
C LEU A 340 -1.82 -18.29 -23.28
N GLY A 341 -0.99 -17.37 -23.77
CA GLY A 341 0.23 -17.71 -24.51
C GLY A 341 1.27 -18.49 -23.70
N GLU A 342 1.33 -18.30 -22.38
CA GLU A 342 2.23 -19.09 -21.49
C GLU A 342 1.73 -20.53 -21.31
N GLU A 343 0.41 -20.77 -21.17
CA GLU A 343 -0.14 -22.13 -20.99
C GLU A 343 0.06 -23.03 -22.21
N ALA A 344 0.16 -22.46 -23.41
CA ALA A 344 0.40 -23.20 -24.65
C ALA A 344 1.88 -23.59 -24.86
N HIS A 345 2.80 -23.08 -24.04
CA HIS A 345 4.25 -23.28 -24.18
C HIS A 345 4.91 -24.09 -23.03
N VAL A 346 4.11 -24.73 -22.17
CA VAL A 346 4.60 -25.66 -21.11
C VAL A 346 4.54 -27.13 -21.56
#